data_AF-A0A0P9DIY9-F1
#
_entry.id   AF-A0A0P9DIY9-F1
#
_cell.length_a   1.000
_cell.length_b   1.000
_cell.length_c   1.000
_cell.angle_alpha   90.00
_cell.angle_beta   90.00
_cell.angle_gamma   90.00
#
_symmetry.space_group_name_H-M   'P 1'
#
loop_
_entity.id
_entity.type
_entity.pdbx_description
1 polymer ?
#
loop_
_entity_poly.entity_id
_entity_poly.type
_entity_poly.pdbx_seq_one_letter_code
_entity_poly.pdbx_strand_id
1 'polypeptide(L)' 'MHEDVADATQRQRLLECWLPLAQQVLAGRGINSTPAQLEALVLAAASELALADSASGARAVLWA' A
#
# COMPACT_ATOMS: atom_id res chain seq x y z
N MET A 1 -17.82 -7.61 -20.06
CA MET A 1 -16.35 -7.49 -20.04
C MET A 1 -16.00 -6.09 -19.58
N HIS A 2 -16.03 -5.82 -18.27
CA HIS A 2 -15.73 -4.49 -17.69
C HIS A 2 -15.19 -4.62 -16.25
N GLU A 3 -14.57 -5.76 -15.92
CA GLU A 3 -14.01 -6.01 -14.58
C GLU A 3 -12.53 -5.58 -14.50
N ASP A 4 -11.81 -5.59 -15.62
CA ASP A 4 -10.38 -5.28 -15.69
C ASP A 4 -10.03 -3.80 -15.38
N VAL A 5 -10.86 -2.87 -15.85
CA VAL A 5 -10.65 -1.42 -15.64
C VAL A 5 -10.95 -1.00 -14.20
N ALA A 6 -11.93 -1.66 -13.57
CA ALA A 6 -12.29 -1.39 -12.18
C ALA A 6 -11.14 -1.80 -11.24
N ASP A 7 -10.52 -2.95 -11.48
CA ASP A 7 -9.40 -3.44 -10.69
C ASP A 7 -8.15 -2.56 -10.85
N ALA A 8 -7.82 -2.16 -12.09
CA ALA A 8 -6.70 -1.25 -12.35
C ALA A 8 -6.88 0.14 -11.71
N THR A 9 -8.09 0.69 -11.75
CA THR A 9 -8.40 1.99 -11.13
C THR A 9 -8.37 1.90 -9.60
N GLN A 10 -8.90 0.82 -9.03
CA GLN A 10 -8.86 0.56 -7.59
C GLN A 10 -7.42 0.43 -7.11
N ARG A 11 -6.59 -0.32 -7.86
CA ARG A 11 -5.17 -0.49 -7.62
C ARG A 11 -4.43 0.84 -7.62
N GLN A 12 -4.65 1.69 -8.61
CA GLN A 12 -4.03 3.02 -8.65
C GLN A 12 -4.38 3.86 -7.42
N ARG A 13 -5.66 3.90 -7.02
CA ARG A 13 -6.08 4.66 -5.83
C ARG A 13 -5.43 4.15 -4.54
N LEU A 14 -5.34 2.82 -4.39
CA LEU A 14 -4.65 2.20 -3.26
C LEU A 14 -3.18 2.58 -3.24
N LEU A 15 -2.50 2.49 -4.38
CA LEU A 15 -1.11 2.88 -4.51
C LEU A 15 -0.95 4.37 -4.17
N GLU A 16 -1.71 5.27 -4.76
CA GLU A 16 -1.64 6.72 -4.49
C GLU A 16 -1.86 7.06 -3.01
N CYS A 17 -2.77 6.36 -2.32
CA CYS A 17 -3.03 6.59 -0.89
C CYS A 17 -1.93 6.01 0.01
N TRP A 18 -1.44 4.81 -0.29
CA TRP A 18 -0.64 4.02 0.66
C TRP A 18 0.86 3.97 0.34
N LEU A 19 1.30 4.28 -0.89
CA LEU A 19 2.74 4.36 -1.22
C LEU A 19 3.50 5.35 -0.33
N PRO A 20 3.01 6.59 -0.11
CA PRO A 20 3.72 7.55 0.73
C PRO A 20 3.89 7.03 2.15
N LEU A 21 2.87 6.34 2.68
CA LEU A 21 2.93 5.74 4.02
C LEU A 21 3.92 4.57 4.06
N ALA A 22 3.88 3.65 3.09
CA ALA A 22 4.81 2.53 2.98
C ALA A 22 6.27 3.02 2.88
N GLN A 23 6.51 4.05 2.07
CA GLN A 23 7.84 4.66 1.95
C GLN A 23 8.31 5.25 3.27
N GLN A 24 7.46 5.99 4.00
CA GLN A 24 7.81 6.53 5.31
C GLN A 24 8.08 5.45 6.35
N VAL A 25 7.32 4.34 6.33
CA VAL A 25 7.53 3.21 7.25
C VAL A 25 8.86 2.54 7.00
N LEU A 26 9.18 2.21 5.74
CA LEU A 26 10.42 1.53 5.38
C LEU A 26 11.64 2.46 5.55
N ALA A 27 11.53 3.73 5.13
CA ALA A 27 12.58 4.72 5.35
C ALA A 27 12.86 4.94 6.85
N GLY A 28 11.81 4.97 7.68
CA GLY A 28 11.95 5.04 9.14
C GLY A 28 12.67 3.84 9.77
N ARG A 29 12.74 2.71 9.05
CA ARG A 29 13.52 1.52 9.43
C ARG A 29 14.93 1.49 8.81
N GLY A 30 15.29 2.48 8.00
CA GLY A 30 16.52 2.46 7.21
C GLY A 30 16.50 1.47 6.04
N ILE A 31 15.32 0.96 5.66
CA ILE A 31 15.16 0.06 4.52
C ILE A 31 15.00 0.92 3.26
N ASN A 32 15.99 0.82 2.36
CA ASN A 32 15.89 1.40 1.02
C ASN A 32 15.13 0.44 0.10
N SER A 33 13.82 0.60 0.04
CA SER A 33 12.96 -0.16 -0.89
C SER A 33 12.84 0.54 -2.23
N THR A 34 12.87 -0.24 -3.30
CA THR A 34 12.59 0.28 -4.65
C THR A 34 11.10 0.57 -4.82
N PRO A 35 10.70 1.41 -5.79
CA PRO A 35 9.29 1.66 -6.09
C PRO A 35 8.49 0.38 -6.30
N ALA A 36 9.05 -0.59 -7.03
CA ALA A 36 8.42 -1.89 -7.26
C ALA A 36 8.22 -2.71 -5.97
N GLN A 37 9.14 -2.61 -5.00
CA GLN A 37 8.97 -3.27 -3.69
C GLN A 37 7.88 -2.60 -2.86
N LEU A 38 7.80 -1.26 -2.90
CA LEU A 38 6.75 -0.50 -2.21
C LEU A 38 5.38 -0.85 -2.77
N GLU A 39 5.25 -0.90 -4.10
CA GLU A 39 4.02 -1.35 -4.76
C GLU A 39 3.66 -2.77 -4.35
N ALA A 40 4.61 -3.71 -4.42
CA ALA A 40 4.37 -5.10 -4.04
C ALA A 40 3.90 -5.23 -2.57
N LEU A 41 4.49 -4.46 -1.65
CA LEU A 41 4.11 -4.41 -0.24
C LEU A 41 2.67 -3.89 -0.06
N VAL A 42 2.35 -2.75 -0.68
CA VAL A 42 1.00 -2.16 -0.60
C VAL A 42 -0.05 -3.10 -1.18
N LEU A 43 0.27 -3.79 -2.27
CA LEU A 43 -0.65 -4.71 -2.94
C LEU A 43 -0.82 -6.02 -2.17
N ALA A 44 0.25 -6.55 -1.59
CA ALA A 44 0.17 -7.71 -0.71
C ALA A 44 -0.69 -7.40 0.53
N ALA A 45 -0.59 -6.17 1.04
CA ALA A 45 -1.38 -5.68 2.17
C ALA A 45 -2.73 -5.06 1.78
N ALA A 46 -3.11 -5.05 0.49
CA ALA A 46 -4.23 -4.24 0.00
C ALA A 46 -5.56 -4.56 0.71
N SER A 47 -5.84 -5.84 0.94
CA SER A 47 -7.06 -6.27 1.63
C SER A 47 -7.10 -5.80 3.08
N GLU A 48 -5.97 -5.81 3.80
CA GLU A 48 -5.90 -5.34 5.18
C GLU A 48 -5.87 -3.81 5.27
N LEU A 49 -5.19 -3.14 4.32
CA LEU A 49 -5.22 -1.69 4.18
C LEU A 49 -6.61 -1.15 3.86
N ALA A 50 -7.42 -1.91 3.11
CA ALA A 50 -8.81 -1.55 2.85
C ALA A 50 -9.70 -1.63 4.11
N LEU A 51 -9.31 -2.42 5.11
CA LEU A 51 -9.99 -2.51 6.41
C LEU A 51 -9.46 -1.48 7.42
N ALA A 52 -8.30 -0.88 7.14
CA ALA A 52 -7.72 0.11 8.02
C ALA A 52 -8.46 1.45 7.92
N ASP A 53 -9.24 1.78 8.95
CA ASP A 53 -9.95 3.06 9.07
C ASP A 53 -9.02 4.24 9.43
N SER A 54 -7.74 3.98 9.68
CA SER A 54 -6.80 5.01 10.15
C SER A 54 -5.39 4.78 9.63
N ALA A 55 -4.63 5.88 9.46
CA ALA A 55 -3.21 5.82 9.09
C ALA A 55 -2.36 4.98 10.06
N SER A 56 -2.69 4.99 11.36
CA SER A 56 -2.01 4.15 12.35
C SER A 56 -2.29 2.67 12.17
N GLY A 57 -3.51 2.28 11.81
CA GLY A 57 -3.88 0.89 11.52
C GLY A 57 -3.19 0.39 10.25
N ALA A 58 -3.20 1.21 9.20
CA ALA A 58 -2.49 0.93 7.96
C ALA A 58 -0.98 0.80 8.20
N ARG A 59 -0.40 1.67 9.03
CA ARG A 59 1.00 1.56 9.42
C ARG A 59 1.29 0.25 10.14
N ALA A 60 0.40 -0.24 10.99
CA ALA A 60 0.57 -1.52 11.68
C ALA A 60 0.54 -2.71 10.70
N VAL A 61 -0.35 -2.68 9.71
CA VAL A 61 -0.39 -3.68 8.62
C VAL A 61 0.92 -3.69 7.83
N LEU A 62 1.41 -2.51 7.44
CA LEU A 62 2.71 -2.36 6.75
C LEU A 62 3.92 -2.67 7.65
N TRP A 63 3.69 -2.86 8.96
CA TRP A 63 4.73 -3.17 9.93
C TRP A 63 4.86 -4.67 10.20
N ALA A 64 3.80 -5.45 9.97
CA ALA A 64 3.72 -6.89 10.19
C ALA A 64 4.69 -7.66 9.28
#